data_AF-A0A959I3U0-F1
#
_entry.id   AF-A0A959I3U0-F1
#
_cell.length_a   1.000
_cell.length_b   1.000
_cell.length_c   1.000
_cell.angle_alpha   90.00
_cell.angle_beta   90.00
_cell.angle_gamma   90.00
#
_symmetry.space_group_name_H-M   'P 1'
#
loop_
_entity.id
_entity.type
_entity.pdbx_description
1 polymer ?
#
loop_
_entity_poly.entity_id
_entity_poly.type
_entity_poly.pdbx_seq_one_letter_code
_entity_poly.pdbx_strand_id
1 'polypeptide(L)'
;MRIPLLSLFFLFLTLTLVGQAPTNDNCGGAIDLGVLPMDCSGEIYTNVNATASNLGVGNIPACFNGGNVNRDVYFTFTTNDTLLDVSIILQGTEMGANGPITNPQVAIYRGDCGGLAFLGFCLSAPSGSNQLQLDVLGLTPNTTYYLLLNDYSATATPNSGDFTLCVEEYVPAINIGDEPSSSSCFGSLYDNGGPDGDYTANQNLTFVIDPAEFHQCIEIAMVDFQLENGPDRINFYAGNGTNGPLIASVTGFSNGQPFVIQSDAQAVTVQFITSGFVQQAGFELTWLCSPLACDGTSFGNAIPISGLPFNQTGFTTCNDASNFAETPCNQAPFLNGPEVVFAYESSGDYCANVMVTGATPNTGIAILNGLPGAPGTQCLAQSANGMATAVDFQDAGTYYIVVANALGCTGFGLSITEAACSLNPSLQG
;
A
#
# COMPACT_ATOMS: atom_id res chain seq x y z
N MET A 1 96.89 -14.23 5.44
CA MET A 1 96.72 -13.28 4.31
C MET A 1 95.23 -13.14 4.06
N ARG A 2 94.71 -11.91 4.08
CA ARG A 2 93.27 -11.56 4.03
C ARG A 2 92.66 -11.81 2.64
N ILE A 3 91.31 -11.83 2.60
CA ILE A 3 90.35 -11.52 1.48
C ILE A 3 89.56 -12.77 0.97
N PRO A 4 88.23 -12.70 0.70
CA PRO A 4 87.16 -11.86 1.28
C PRO A 4 85.89 -12.64 1.71
N LEU A 5 85.07 -11.97 2.52
CA LEU A 5 83.70 -12.35 2.88
C LEU A 5 82.75 -12.01 1.70
N LEU A 6 82.08 -13.01 1.14
CA LEU A 6 81.07 -12.82 0.10
C LEU A 6 79.71 -12.50 0.78
N SER A 7 79.34 -11.22 0.82
CA SER A 7 78.03 -10.79 1.31
C SER A 7 76.93 -11.24 0.35
N LEU A 8 76.07 -12.13 0.81
CA LEU A 8 74.85 -12.55 0.13
C LEU A 8 73.78 -11.44 0.31
N PHE A 9 73.48 -10.70 -0.76
CA PHE A 9 72.46 -9.65 -0.75
C PHE A 9 71.09 -10.32 -0.90
N PHE A 10 70.36 -10.49 0.21
CA PHE A 10 68.96 -10.93 0.19
C PHE A 10 68.08 -9.76 -0.26
N LEU A 11 67.58 -9.83 -1.49
CA LEU A 11 66.58 -8.90 -2.01
C LEU A 11 65.24 -9.20 -1.32
N PHE A 12 64.89 -8.42 -0.28
CA PHE A 12 63.56 -8.44 0.32
C PHE A 12 62.57 -7.80 -0.66
N LEU A 13 61.86 -8.64 -1.42
CA LEU A 13 60.68 -8.22 -2.19
C LEU A 13 59.55 -7.97 -1.18
N THR A 14 59.34 -6.71 -0.80
CA THR A 14 58.17 -6.31 -0.02
C THR A 14 56.93 -6.43 -0.91
N LEU A 15 56.16 -7.51 -0.78
CA LEU A 15 54.80 -7.58 -1.31
C LEU A 15 53.93 -6.63 -0.47
N THR A 16 53.59 -5.48 -1.02
CA THR A 16 52.48 -4.66 -0.53
C THR A 16 51.20 -5.45 -0.76
N LEU A 17 50.55 -5.91 0.32
CA LEU A 17 49.15 -6.37 0.24
C LEU A 17 48.30 -5.16 -0.14
N VAL A 18 47.90 -5.05 -1.40
CA VAL A 18 46.81 -4.17 -1.82
C VAL A 18 45.52 -4.90 -1.46
N GLY A 19 44.55 -4.20 -0.86
CA GLY A 19 43.23 -4.77 -0.59
C GLY A 19 42.59 -5.29 -1.88
N GLN A 20 41.97 -6.47 -1.82
CA GLN A 20 41.30 -7.05 -2.98
C GLN A 20 40.06 -6.22 -3.33
N ALA A 21 39.88 -5.90 -4.61
CA ALA A 21 38.66 -5.27 -5.10
C ALA A 21 37.45 -6.23 -4.95
N PRO A 22 36.22 -5.72 -4.83
CA PRO A 22 35.01 -6.54 -4.79
C PRO A 22 34.89 -7.44 -6.02
N THR A 23 34.19 -8.57 -5.91
CA THR A 23 34.00 -9.49 -7.06
C THR A 23 33.25 -8.84 -8.21
N ASN A 24 32.39 -7.88 -7.91
CA ASN A 24 31.59 -7.11 -8.86
C ASN A 24 32.21 -5.77 -9.25
N ASP A 25 33.53 -5.64 -9.16
CA ASP A 25 34.31 -4.48 -9.60
C ASP A 25 34.17 -4.17 -11.11
N ASN A 26 33.64 -5.12 -11.89
CA ASN A 26 33.34 -4.95 -13.30
C ASN A 26 32.05 -5.68 -13.66
N CYS A 27 31.46 -5.32 -14.81
CA CYS A 27 30.20 -5.90 -15.26
C CYS A 27 30.24 -7.43 -15.47
N GLY A 28 31.42 -8.03 -15.63
CA GLY A 28 31.57 -9.47 -15.84
C GLY A 28 31.46 -10.25 -14.54
N GLY A 29 31.69 -9.58 -13.40
CA GLY A 29 31.48 -10.10 -12.06
C GLY A 29 30.25 -9.52 -11.38
N ALA A 30 29.32 -8.91 -12.12
CA ALA A 30 28.11 -8.32 -11.57
C ALA A 30 27.36 -9.33 -10.68
N ILE A 31 26.95 -8.90 -9.50
CA ILE A 31 26.16 -9.73 -8.59
C ILE A 31 24.72 -9.78 -9.10
N ASP A 32 24.20 -10.98 -9.31
CA ASP A 32 22.81 -11.19 -9.72
C ASP A 32 21.87 -11.17 -8.52
N LEU A 33 20.99 -10.17 -8.50
CA LEU A 33 19.94 -9.99 -7.49
C LEU A 33 18.70 -10.87 -7.78
N GLY A 34 18.65 -11.51 -8.96
CA GLY A 34 17.58 -12.43 -9.35
C GLY A 34 16.45 -11.78 -10.14
N VAL A 35 15.31 -12.46 -10.16
CA VAL A 35 14.09 -12.05 -10.88
C VAL A 35 13.15 -11.35 -9.90
N LEU A 36 12.54 -10.24 -10.32
CA LEU A 36 11.59 -9.49 -9.51
C LEU A 36 10.27 -10.26 -9.25
N PRO A 37 9.61 -10.03 -8.09
CA PRO A 37 10.07 -9.26 -6.94
C PRO A 37 11.22 -9.97 -6.21
N MET A 38 12.26 -9.22 -5.85
CA MET A 38 13.43 -9.79 -5.15
C MET A 38 13.29 -9.68 -3.63
N ASP A 39 13.93 -10.60 -2.91
CA ASP A 39 14.04 -10.53 -1.45
C ASP A 39 15.07 -9.47 -1.06
N CYS A 40 14.62 -8.44 -0.33
CA CYS A 40 15.48 -7.37 0.17
C CYS A 40 15.96 -7.60 1.60
N SER A 41 16.24 -8.86 1.97
CA SER A 41 16.66 -9.30 3.31
C SER A 41 18.00 -8.75 3.82
N GLY A 42 18.57 -7.70 3.22
CA GLY A 42 19.64 -6.89 3.82
C GLY A 42 21.06 -7.44 3.65
N GLU A 43 21.36 -8.10 2.54
CA GLU A 43 22.75 -8.44 2.16
C GLU A 43 23.62 -7.16 2.12
N ILE A 44 24.83 -7.26 2.67
CA ILE A 44 25.76 -6.14 2.76
C ILE A 44 26.80 -6.25 1.65
N TYR A 45 26.85 -5.22 0.81
CA TYR A 45 27.82 -5.05 -0.25
C TYR A 45 28.79 -3.91 0.07
N THR A 46 29.87 -3.80 -0.72
CA THR A 46 30.87 -2.76 -0.55
C THR A 46 31.45 -2.32 -1.89
N ASN A 47 31.79 -1.04 -2.02
CA ASN A 47 32.56 -0.53 -3.15
C ASN A 47 34.01 -0.14 -2.77
N VAL A 48 34.45 -0.51 -1.57
CA VAL A 48 35.82 -0.25 -1.11
C VAL A 48 36.82 -1.01 -1.98
N ASN A 49 37.89 -0.32 -2.38
CA ASN A 49 38.91 -0.79 -3.33
C ASN A 49 38.43 -1.07 -4.76
N ALA A 50 37.16 -0.79 -5.09
CA ALA A 50 36.68 -0.88 -6.46
C ALA A 50 37.42 0.14 -7.35
N THR A 51 37.48 -0.16 -8.64
CA THR A 51 38.23 0.56 -9.66
C THR A 51 37.29 1.38 -10.54
N ALA A 52 37.87 2.16 -11.45
CA ALA A 52 37.11 2.95 -12.41
C ALA A 52 36.74 2.10 -13.63
N SER A 53 35.49 2.18 -14.04
CA SER A 53 34.99 1.49 -15.23
C SER A 53 35.35 2.24 -16.50
N ASN A 54 35.65 1.48 -17.56
CA ASN A 54 35.73 2.05 -18.91
C ASN A 54 34.43 1.80 -19.67
N LEU A 55 33.49 2.75 -19.56
CA LEU A 55 32.16 2.64 -20.18
C LEU A 55 32.12 3.07 -21.66
N GLY A 56 33.22 3.63 -22.18
CA GLY A 56 33.25 4.24 -23.50
C GLY A 56 32.61 5.65 -23.55
N VAL A 57 32.76 6.32 -24.69
CA VAL A 57 32.28 7.70 -24.87
C VAL A 57 30.75 7.72 -24.95
N GLY A 58 30.12 8.58 -24.15
CA GLY A 58 28.66 8.81 -24.16
C GLY A 58 27.85 7.89 -23.23
N ASN A 59 28.50 6.95 -22.55
CA ASN A 59 27.86 6.03 -21.60
C ASN A 59 28.07 6.43 -20.13
N ILE A 60 28.83 7.49 -19.84
CA ILE A 60 28.92 8.03 -18.47
C ILE A 60 27.60 8.78 -18.18
N PRO A 61 26.88 8.43 -17.10
CA PRO A 61 25.59 9.05 -16.80
C PRO A 61 25.74 10.56 -16.56
N ALA A 62 24.92 11.38 -17.22
CA ALA A 62 25.03 12.83 -17.12
C ALA A 62 24.71 13.38 -15.71
N CYS A 63 23.92 12.65 -14.93
CA CYS A 63 23.62 13.02 -13.54
C CYS A 63 24.74 12.64 -12.56
N PHE A 64 25.79 11.93 -13.01
CA PHE A 64 26.88 11.56 -12.13
C PHE A 64 27.74 12.76 -11.80
N ASN A 65 27.83 13.08 -10.51
CA ASN A 65 28.64 14.19 -10.04
C ASN A 65 30.13 13.94 -10.39
N GLY A 66 30.81 15.00 -10.83
CA GLY A 66 32.21 14.93 -11.26
C GLY A 66 32.46 14.34 -12.64
N GLY A 67 31.43 13.86 -13.36
CA GLY A 67 31.53 13.42 -14.75
C GLY A 67 32.48 12.24 -14.99
N ASN A 68 32.80 11.49 -13.94
CA ASN A 68 33.68 10.32 -13.99
C ASN A 68 33.03 9.17 -13.22
N VAL A 69 33.44 7.95 -13.54
CA VAL A 69 33.05 6.72 -12.84
C VAL A 69 34.29 6.20 -12.12
N ASN A 70 34.20 6.02 -10.81
CA ASN A 70 35.30 5.62 -9.94
C ASN A 70 34.74 4.82 -8.77
N ARG A 71 35.39 3.72 -8.41
CA ARG A 71 34.94 2.80 -7.34
C ARG A 71 33.58 2.20 -7.68
N ASP A 72 33.52 1.69 -8.90
CA ASP A 72 32.31 1.19 -9.51
C ASP A 72 32.08 -0.26 -9.14
N VAL A 73 30.84 -0.57 -8.79
CA VAL A 73 30.39 -1.95 -8.56
C VAL A 73 29.11 -2.22 -9.32
N TYR A 74 28.99 -3.45 -9.80
CA TYR A 74 27.92 -3.86 -10.72
C TYR A 74 26.96 -4.87 -10.09
N PHE A 75 25.69 -4.71 -10.43
CA PHE A 75 24.64 -5.66 -10.07
C PHE A 75 23.75 -5.91 -11.29
N THR A 76 23.05 -7.04 -11.31
CA THR A 76 21.99 -7.30 -12.27
C THR A 76 20.69 -7.64 -11.57
N PHE A 77 19.57 -7.30 -12.19
CA PHE A 77 18.26 -7.84 -11.84
C PHE A 77 17.48 -8.12 -13.12
N THR A 78 16.50 -9.00 -13.04
CA THR A 78 15.65 -9.36 -14.18
C THR A 78 14.19 -9.03 -13.86
N THR A 79 13.54 -8.26 -14.73
CA THR A 79 12.09 -8.03 -14.64
C THR A 79 11.32 -9.32 -14.89
N ASN A 80 10.14 -9.47 -14.29
CA ASN A 80 9.21 -10.54 -14.66
C ASN A 80 8.27 -10.08 -15.80
N ASP A 81 7.12 -10.70 -15.94
CA ASP A 81 6.12 -10.37 -16.97
C ASP A 81 5.24 -9.14 -16.62
N THR A 82 5.10 -8.77 -15.35
CA THR A 82 4.18 -7.73 -14.88
C THR A 82 4.83 -6.57 -14.12
N LEU A 83 5.93 -6.82 -13.40
CA LEU A 83 6.64 -5.85 -12.57
C LEU A 83 7.72 -5.11 -13.40
N LEU A 84 7.34 -3.94 -13.90
CA LEU A 84 8.11 -3.14 -14.86
C LEU A 84 8.50 -1.75 -14.33
N ASP A 85 7.85 -1.30 -13.26
CA ASP A 85 8.12 -0.04 -12.58
C ASP A 85 8.75 -0.35 -11.22
N VAL A 86 9.94 0.18 -10.95
CA VAL A 86 10.74 -0.23 -9.79
C VAL A 86 11.40 0.95 -9.08
N SER A 87 11.58 0.82 -7.76
CA SER A 87 12.40 1.69 -6.94
C SER A 87 13.72 0.99 -6.62
N ILE A 88 14.85 1.61 -6.99
CA ILE A 88 16.18 1.13 -6.63
C ILE A 88 16.64 1.90 -5.40
N ILE A 89 16.76 1.20 -4.27
CA ILE A 89 17.12 1.78 -2.98
C ILE A 89 18.51 1.32 -2.57
N LEU A 90 19.37 2.29 -2.30
CA LEU A 90 20.72 2.10 -1.78
C LEU A 90 20.83 2.77 -0.42
N GLN A 91 21.21 2.00 0.59
CA GLN A 91 21.36 2.48 1.97
C GLN A 91 22.73 2.11 2.52
N GLY A 92 23.55 3.11 2.82
CA GLY A 92 24.81 2.93 3.54
C GLY A 92 24.56 2.36 4.94
N THR A 93 25.37 1.40 5.36
CA THR A 93 25.19 0.64 6.61
C THR A 93 26.44 0.58 7.47
N GLU A 94 26.25 0.69 8.78
CA GLU A 94 27.29 0.49 9.81
C GLU A 94 27.47 -0.99 10.19
N MET A 95 26.60 -1.88 9.69
CA MET A 95 26.68 -3.31 10.00
C MET A 95 27.81 -4.03 9.26
N GLY A 96 28.39 -3.38 8.25
CA GLY A 96 29.55 -3.88 7.51
C GLY A 96 30.89 -3.58 8.19
N ALA A 97 31.99 -3.96 7.54
CA ALA A 97 33.35 -3.80 8.05
C ALA A 97 33.98 -2.44 7.74
N ASN A 98 33.46 -1.69 6.77
CA ASN A 98 34.11 -0.49 6.21
C ASN A 98 33.40 0.83 6.53
N GLY A 99 32.38 0.82 7.40
CA GLY A 99 31.48 1.97 7.61
C GLY A 99 30.61 2.25 6.39
N PRO A 100 29.60 3.12 6.50
CA PRO A 100 28.61 3.34 5.46
C PRO A 100 29.20 4.09 4.26
N ILE A 101 28.78 3.71 3.05
CA ILE A 101 29.02 4.55 1.86
C ILE A 101 28.35 5.92 2.04
N THR A 102 28.99 6.98 1.54
CA THR A 102 28.39 8.32 1.48
C THR A 102 28.49 8.90 0.07
N ASN A 103 27.62 9.84 -0.26
CA ASN A 103 27.42 10.38 -1.60
C ASN A 103 27.22 9.31 -2.68
N PRO A 104 26.37 8.28 -2.45
CA PRO A 104 26.17 7.23 -3.43
C PRO A 104 25.57 7.77 -4.73
N GLN A 105 25.86 7.07 -5.83
CA GLN A 105 25.29 7.33 -7.15
C GLN A 105 24.92 6.00 -7.81
N VAL A 106 23.85 5.99 -8.60
CA VAL A 106 23.37 4.79 -9.30
C VAL A 106 22.91 5.13 -10.72
N ALA A 107 23.15 4.22 -11.65
CA ALA A 107 22.65 4.30 -13.02
C ALA A 107 22.26 2.92 -13.55
N ILE A 108 21.25 2.88 -14.42
CA ILE A 108 20.76 1.64 -15.04
C ILE A 108 21.14 1.55 -16.52
N TYR A 109 21.51 0.34 -16.93
CA TYR A 109 21.93 -0.02 -18.27
C TYR A 109 21.20 -1.28 -18.73
N ARG A 110 21.19 -1.50 -20.04
CA ARG A 110 20.81 -2.77 -20.66
C ARG A 110 21.93 -3.30 -21.56
N GLY A 111 21.81 -4.55 -21.99
CA GLY A 111 22.73 -5.19 -22.92
C GLY A 111 23.56 -6.25 -22.22
N ASP A 112 24.82 -6.38 -22.63
CA ASP A 112 25.78 -7.31 -22.04
C ASP A 112 27.07 -6.59 -21.65
N CYS A 113 27.94 -7.30 -20.93
CA CYS A 113 29.22 -6.77 -20.47
C CYS A 113 30.26 -6.49 -21.60
N GLY A 114 29.87 -6.54 -22.87
CA GLY A 114 30.67 -6.04 -24.01
C GLY A 114 30.13 -4.75 -24.63
N GLY A 115 28.92 -4.33 -24.26
CA GLY A 115 28.20 -3.23 -24.92
C GLY A 115 27.01 -2.73 -24.11
N LEU A 116 27.24 -2.33 -22.86
CA LEU A 116 26.21 -1.72 -22.03
C LEU A 116 25.72 -0.41 -22.66
N ALA A 117 24.40 -0.25 -22.72
CA ALA A 117 23.73 0.95 -23.18
C ALA A 117 23.00 1.62 -22.01
N PHE A 118 23.37 2.86 -21.72
CA PHE A 118 22.73 3.67 -20.69
C PHE A 118 21.26 3.94 -21.04
N LEU A 119 20.35 3.77 -20.08
CA LEU A 119 18.92 3.92 -20.31
C LEU A 119 18.35 5.32 -20.01
N GLY A 120 19.17 6.22 -19.48
CA GLY A 120 18.73 7.57 -19.10
C GLY A 120 18.33 7.71 -17.64
N PHE A 121 18.16 6.62 -16.88
CA PHE A 121 17.88 6.70 -15.45
C PHE A 121 19.16 6.63 -14.64
N CYS A 122 19.40 7.69 -13.88
CA CYS A 122 20.49 7.75 -12.93
C CYS A 122 20.19 8.78 -11.85
N LEU A 123 20.83 8.66 -10.69
CA LEU A 123 20.76 9.64 -9.61
C LEU A 123 22.09 9.73 -8.88
N SER A 124 22.39 10.91 -8.34
CA SER A 124 23.48 11.13 -7.39
C SER A 124 22.91 11.72 -6.12
N ALA A 125 23.25 11.13 -4.97
CA ALA A 125 22.76 11.61 -3.69
C ALA A 125 23.36 13.00 -3.34
N PRO A 126 22.65 13.83 -2.54
CA PRO A 126 23.21 15.05 -1.99
C PRO A 126 24.49 14.79 -1.19
N SER A 127 25.38 15.80 -1.14
CA SER A 127 26.63 15.71 -0.37
C SER A 127 26.36 15.46 1.12
N GLY A 128 27.00 14.45 1.70
CA GLY A 128 26.85 13.97 3.07
C GLY A 128 25.77 12.90 3.25
N SER A 129 24.96 12.59 2.22
CA SER A 129 23.93 11.55 2.32
C SER A 129 24.56 10.16 2.28
N ASN A 130 23.98 9.21 3.03
CA ASN A 130 24.29 7.79 2.95
C ASN A 130 23.17 6.99 2.26
N GLN A 131 22.14 7.64 1.75
CA GLN A 131 20.99 6.97 1.11
C GLN A 131 20.68 7.58 -0.26
N LEU A 132 20.08 6.75 -1.12
CA LEU A 132 19.61 7.12 -2.44
C LEU A 132 18.44 6.21 -2.85
N GLN A 133 17.41 6.79 -3.46
CA GLN A 133 16.34 6.06 -4.13
C GLN A 133 16.19 6.57 -5.57
N LEU A 134 16.23 5.66 -6.55
CA LEU A 134 15.99 5.96 -7.97
C LEU A 134 14.77 5.19 -8.46
N ASP A 135 13.72 5.90 -8.85
CA ASP A 135 12.54 5.31 -9.47
C ASP A 135 12.77 5.15 -10.98
N VAL A 136 12.43 3.98 -11.51
CA VAL A 136 12.62 3.59 -12.91
C VAL A 136 11.33 3.01 -13.45
N LEU A 137 10.77 3.68 -14.46
CA LEU A 137 9.48 3.32 -15.03
C LEU A 137 9.62 2.74 -16.45
N GLY A 138 8.72 1.85 -16.82
CA GLY A 138 8.56 1.33 -18.17
C GLY A 138 9.69 0.39 -18.60
N LEU A 139 10.18 -0.46 -17.69
CA LEU A 139 11.11 -1.52 -18.06
C LEU A 139 10.45 -2.54 -19.00
N THR A 140 11.28 -3.27 -19.75
CA THR A 140 10.84 -4.31 -20.67
C THR A 140 10.65 -5.61 -19.89
N PRO A 141 9.55 -6.35 -20.09
CA PRO A 141 9.33 -7.64 -19.43
C PRO A 141 10.44 -8.66 -19.69
N ASN A 142 10.69 -9.57 -18.74
CA ASN A 142 11.65 -10.68 -18.86
C ASN A 142 13.05 -10.25 -19.34
N THR A 143 13.50 -9.07 -18.92
CA THR A 143 14.74 -8.46 -19.39
C THR A 143 15.70 -8.22 -18.24
N THR A 144 16.96 -8.63 -18.41
CA THR A 144 18.03 -8.37 -17.45
C THR A 144 18.59 -6.97 -17.63
N TYR A 145 18.68 -6.23 -16.54
CA TYR A 145 19.25 -4.90 -16.44
C TYR A 145 20.52 -4.90 -15.59
N TYR A 146 21.43 -3.98 -15.89
CA TYR A 146 22.64 -3.75 -15.12
C TYR A 146 22.51 -2.47 -14.31
N LEU A 147 22.88 -2.54 -13.04
CA LEU A 147 23.06 -1.40 -12.17
C LEU A 147 24.56 -1.10 -12.03
N LEU A 148 24.93 0.15 -12.23
CA LEU A 148 26.25 0.70 -11.92
C LEU A 148 26.13 1.59 -10.69
N LEU A 149 26.83 1.23 -9.62
CA LEU A 149 26.82 1.98 -8.36
C LEU A 149 28.23 2.48 -8.04
N ASN A 150 28.34 3.70 -7.54
CA ASN A 150 29.60 4.24 -7.01
C ASN A 150 29.37 5.36 -5.98
N ASP A 151 30.45 6.03 -5.58
CA ASP A 151 30.42 7.21 -4.71
C ASP A 151 31.09 8.43 -5.34
N TYR A 152 30.53 9.61 -5.07
CA TYR A 152 31.10 10.89 -5.46
C TYR A 152 32.02 11.48 -4.38
N SER A 153 33.18 12.01 -4.77
CA SER A 153 33.99 12.87 -3.90
C SER A 153 34.53 14.11 -4.61
N ALA A 154 34.18 15.29 -4.09
CA ALA A 154 34.70 16.57 -4.58
C ALA A 154 36.17 16.83 -4.19
N THR A 155 36.67 16.16 -3.16
CA THR A 155 38.04 16.37 -2.62
C THR A 155 39.01 15.25 -3.02
N ALA A 156 38.55 14.28 -3.81
CA ALA A 156 39.24 13.03 -4.15
C ALA A 156 39.50 12.07 -2.97
N THR A 157 39.06 12.42 -1.74
CA THR A 157 39.02 11.46 -0.62
C THR A 157 37.87 10.48 -0.84
N PRO A 158 38.10 9.15 -0.86
CA PRO A 158 37.02 8.18 -1.10
C PRO A 158 35.88 8.32 -0.08
N ASN A 159 34.65 8.24 -0.57
CA ASN A 159 33.44 8.10 0.22
C ASN A 159 32.86 6.67 0.13
N SER A 160 33.69 5.74 -0.36
CA SER A 160 33.38 4.32 -0.45
C SER A 160 33.12 3.71 0.91
N GLY A 161 32.23 2.73 0.96
CA GLY A 161 31.87 2.03 2.18
C GLY A 161 30.91 0.89 1.89
N ASP A 162 30.24 0.45 2.93
CA ASP A 162 29.30 -0.65 2.92
C ASP A 162 27.86 -0.16 2.79
N PHE A 163 27.03 -0.94 2.10
CA PHE A 163 25.64 -0.59 1.82
C PHE A 163 24.79 -1.83 1.60
N THR A 164 23.48 -1.67 1.75
CA THR A 164 22.47 -2.60 1.23
C THR A 164 21.89 -2.05 -0.08
N LEU A 165 21.40 -2.95 -0.92
CA LEU A 165 20.78 -2.63 -2.20
C LEU A 165 19.47 -3.42 -2.33
N CYS A 166 18.40 -2.73 -2.68
CA CYS A 166 17.08 -3.32 -2.93
C CYS A 166 16.52 -2.79 -4.24
N VAL A 167 15.85 -3.65 -5.00
CA VAL A 167 15.02 -3.27 -6.16
C VAL A 167 13.61 -3.77 -5.86
N GLU A 168 12.72 -2.84 -5.55
CA GLU A 168 11.34 -3.13 -5.19
C GLU A 168 10.36 -2.53 -6.20
N GLU A 169 9.09 -2.89 -6.08
CA GLU A 169 8.04 -2.32 -6.90
C GLU A 169 7.91 -0.81 -6.63
N TYR A 170 7.90 -0.01 -7.70
CA TYR A 170 7.64 1.41 -7.57
C TYR A 170 6.16 1.60 -7.30
N VAL A 171 5.79 2.05 -6.10
CA VAL A 171 4.42 2.45 -5.80
C VAL A 171 4.33 3.97 -5.92
N PRO A 172 3.58 4.53 -6.90
CA PRO A 172 3.45 5.98 -7.01
C PRO A 172 2.75 6.53 -5.76
N ALA A 173 3.46 7.37 -5.00
CA ALA A 173 2.91 8.15 -3.91
C ALA A 173 2.31 9.45 -4.47
N ILE A 174 1.00 9.56 -4.43
CA ILE A 174 0.26 10.72 -4.93
C ILE A 174 -0.42 11.40 -3.75
N ASN A 175 -0.36 12.73 -3.67
CA ASN A 175 -1.20 13.47 -2.73
C ASN A 175 -2.48 13.91 -3.45
N ILE A 176 -3.63 13.73 -2.81
CA ILE A 176 -4.88 14.22 -3.38
C ILE A 176 -4.84 15.75 -3.57
N GLY A 177 -5.15 16.20 -4.78
CA GLY A 177 -5.08 17.61 -5.18
C GLY A 177 -3.84 18.00 -5.98
N ASP A 178 -2.76 17.21 -5.92
CA ASP A 178 -1.58 17.41 -6.78
C ASP A 178 -1.85 16.91 -8.21
N GLU A 179 -2.51 15.76 -8.33
CA GLU A 179 -2.96 15.18 -9.59
C GLU A 179 -4.47 14.90 -9.56
N PRO A 180 -5.17 15.00 -10.71
CA PRO A 180 -6.61 14.77 -10.76
C PRO A 180 -6.98 13.27 -10.85
N SER A 181 -6.06 12.42 -11.30
CA SER A 181 -6.33 11.02 -11.59
C SER A 181 -5.05 10.18 -11.78
N SER A 182 -5.19 8.86 -11.67
CA SER A 182 -4.19 7.89 -12.14
C SER A 182 -4.82 6.87 -13.08
N SER A 183 -4.07 6.50 -14.13
CA SER A 183 -4.41 5.39 -15.03
C SER A 183 -3.70 4.08 -14.69
N SER A 184 -2.92 4.06 -13.61
CA SER A 184 -2.22 2.86 -13.14
C SER A 184 -3.19 1.94 -12.41
N CYS A 185 -2.99 0.64 -12.57
CA CYS A 185 -3.74 -0.36 -11.83
C CYS A 185 -3.30 -0.53 -10.37
N PHE A 186 -2.27 0.19 -9.94
CA PHE A 186 -1.86 0.22 -8.54
C PHE A 186 -1.25 1.58 -8.17
N GLY A 187 -1.21 1.88 -6.88
CA GLY A 187 -0.56 3.07 -6.34
C GLY A 187 -0.97 3.39 -4.92
N SER A 188 -0.41 4.48 -4.39
CA SER A 188 -0.74 5.03 -3.08
C SER A 188 -1.28 6.45 -3.22
N LEU A 189 -2.33 6.75 -2.46
CA LEU A 189 -2.90 8.08 -2.36
C LEU A 189 -2.87 8.53 -0.89
N TYR A 190 -2.27 9.69 -0.67
CA TYR A 190 -2.24 10.39 0.60
C TYR A 190 -3.22 11.57 0.56
N ASP A 191 -3.51 12.13 1.73
CA ASP A 191 -4.13 13.44 1.81
C ASP A 191 -3.21 14.55 1.25
N ASN A 192 -3.70 15.79 1.25
CA ASN A 192 -3.00 16.90 0.62
C ASN A 192 -1.81 17.46 1.44
N GLY A 193 -1.58 16.95 2.66
CA GLY A 193 -0.39 17.17 3.48
C GLY A 193 0.74 16.17 3.22
N GLY A 194 0.44 15.08 2.48
CA GLY A 194 1.38 13.99 2.19
C GLY A 194 1.68 13.11 3.42
N PRO A 195 2.60 12.14 3.28
CA PRO A 195 2.83 11.12 4.31
C PRO A 195 3.34 11.65 5.66
N ASP A 196 3.98 12.83 5.68
CA ASP A 196 4.63 13.40 6.86
C ASP A 196 3.89 14.64 7.43
N GLY A 197 2.79 15.06 6.81
CA GLY A 197 2.10 16.32 7.12
C GLY A 197 0.62 16.14 7.44
N ASP A 198 0.08 17.00 8.29
CA ASP A 198 -1.36 17.04 8.52
C ASP A 198 -2.11 17.59 7.28
N TYR A 199 -3.33 17.10 7.04
CA TYR A 199 -4.17 17.64 5.97
C TYR A 199 -4.57 19.10 6.20
N THR A 200 -4.95 19.80 5.15
CA THR A 200 -5.35 21.21 5.25
C THR A 200 -6.85 21.41 5.47
N ALA A 201 -7.22 22.51 6.12
CA ALA A 201 -8.60 22.88 6.42
C ALA A 201 -9.39 23.36 5.19
N ASN A 202 -10.72 23.22 5.24
CA ASN A 202 -11.70 23.71 4.26
C ASN A 202 -11.47 23.21 2.81
N GLN A 203 -11.14 21.94 2.66
CA GLN A 203 -10.89 21.32 1.37
C GLN A 203 -12.09 20.52 0.86
N ASN A 204 -12.18 20.39 -0.46
CA ASN A 204 -13.05 19.46 -1.16
C ASN A 204 -12.30 19.00 -2.40
N LEU A 205 -11.48 17.98 -2.22
CA LEU A 205 -10.56 17.48 -3.23
C LEU A 205 -11.07 16.15 -3.78
N THR A 206 -10.74 15.86 -5.03
CA THR A 206 -11.13 14.62 -5.69
C THR A 206 -9.94 14.02 -6.42
N PHE A 207 -9.85 12.70 -6.41
CA PHE A 207 -8.89 11.93 -7.19
C PHE A 207 -9.61 10.76 -7.86
N VAL A 208 -9.33 10.52 -9.15
CA VAL A 208 -9.95 9.43 -9.91
C VAL A 208 -8.94 8.32 -10.16
N ILE A 209 -9.22 7.12 -9.67
CA ILE A 209 -8.53 5.89 -10.05
C ILE A 209 -9.26 5.37 -11.30
N ASP A 210 -8.66 5.53 -12.49
CA ASP A 210 -9.23 5.17 -13.80
C ASP A 210 -8.27 4.26 -14.58
N PRO A 211 -8.06 3.00 -14.13
CA PRO A 211 -7.00 2.17 -14.64
C PRO A 211 -7.18 1.80 -16.12
N ALA A 212 -6.11 1.92 -16.91
CA ALA A 212 -6.17 1.65 -18.35
C ALA A 212 -6.17 0.14 -18.69
N GLU A 213 -5.71 -0.70 -17.77
CA GLU A 213 -5.64 -2.15 -17.94
C GLU A 213 -6.99 -2.82 -17.63
N PHE A 214 -7.22 -3.99 -18.20
CA PHE A 214 -8.44 -4.76 -17.93
C PHE A 214 -8.49 -5.21 -16.46
N HIS A 215 -9.60 -4.92 -15.79
CA HIS A 215 -9.88 -5.34 -14.43
C HIS A 215 -11.37 -5.64 -14.25
N GLN A 216 -11.68 -6.54 -13.31
CA GLN A 216 -13.04 -6.84 -12.86
C GLN A 216 -13.29 -6.39 -11.42
N CYS A 217 -12.23 -6.01 -10.70
CA CYS A 217 -12.33 -5.38 -9.38
C CYS A 217 -11.21 -4.35 -9.20
N ILE A 218 -11.53 -3.24 -8.54
CA ILE A 218 -10.56 -2.29 -7.97
C ILE A 218 -10.62 -2.48 -6.45
N GLU A 219 -9.54 -2.98 -5.87
CA GLU A 219 -9.37 -3.15 -4.43
C GLU A 219 -8.62 -1.93 -3.88
N ILE A 220 -9.21 -1.23 -2.92
CA ILE A 220 -8.65 -0.06 -2.26
C ILE A 220 -8.40 -0.42 -0.81
N ALA A 221 -7.15 -0.55 -0.40
CA ALA A 221 -6.81 -0.77 0.99
C ALA A 221 -6.67 0.57 1.70
N MET A 222 -7.50 0.80 2.72
CA MET A 222 -7.28 1.88 3.68
C MET A 222 -6.20 1.42 4.66
N VAL A 223 -4.98 1.95 4.51
CA VAL A 223 -3.82 1.55 5.30
C VAL A 223 -3.89 2.15 6.69
N ASP A 224 -4.07 3.46 6.77
CA ASP A 224 -4.38 4.19 8.00
C ASP A 224 -5.14 5.48 7.68
N PHE A 225 -5.94 5.95 8.62
CA PHE A 225 -6.56 7.27 8.56
C PHE A 225 -6.80 7.84 9.97
N GLN A 226 -6.62 9.14 10.10
CA GLN A 226 -6.90 9.94 11.29
C GLN A 226 -7.51 11.26 10.85
N LEU A 227 -8.82 11.41 11.04
CA LEU A 227 -9.65 12.54 10.61
C LEU A 227 -10.46 13.08 11.79
N GLU A 228 -10.96 14.32 11.67
CA GLU A 228 -11.99 14.84 12.58
C GLU A 228 -13.28 14.01 12.45
N ASN A 229 -13.68 13.34 13.53
CA ASN A 229 -14.84 12.46 13.53
C ASN A 229 -16.15 13.22 13.23
N GLY A 230 -16.74 12.95 12.06
CA GLY A 230 -17.99 13.51 11.55
C GLY A 230 -17.80 14.55 10.45
N PRO A 231 -17.23 15.74 10.75
CA PRO A 231 -17.05 16.81 9.76
C PRO A 231 -16.15 16.42 8.59
N ASP A 232 -15.05 15.73 8.87
CA ASP A 232 -14.05 15.34 7.88
C ASP A 232 -14.33 13.93 7.40
N ARG A 233 -14.30 13.72 6.08
CA ARG A 233 -14.67 12.43 5.50
C ARG A 233 -13.98 12.17 4.18
N ILE A 234 -13.74 10.89 3.92
CA ILE A 234 -13.33 10.37 2.62
C ILE A 234 -14.50 9.59 2.05
N ASN A 235 -14.98 9.98 0.87
CA ASN A 235 -16.02 9.29 0.14
C ASN A 235 -15.43 8.59 -1.07
N PHE A 236 -15.98 7.43 -1.41
CA PHE A 236 -15.61 6.64 -2.57
C PHE A 236 -16.85 6.49 -3.45
N TYR A 237 -16.75 6.83 -4.73
CA TYR A 237 -17.85 6.74 -5.68
C TYR A 237 -17.48 5.86 -6.87
N ALA A 238 -18.45 5.08 -7.36
CA ALA A 238 -18.31 4.28 -8.56
C ALA A 238 -18.36 5.16 -9.80
N GLY A 239 -17.25 5.25 -10.52
CA GLY A 239 -17.08 5.99 -11.77
C GLY A 239 -16.23 7.28 -11.64
N ASN A 240 -16.20 8.05 -12.73
CA ASN A 240 -15.40 9.29 -12.89
C ASN A 240 -16.14 10.53 -12.38
N GLY A 241 -16.49 10.56 -11.09
CA GLY A 241 -16.99 11.72 -10.38
C GLY A 241 -17.86 11.38 -9.18
N THR A 242 -18.33 12.41 -8.48
CA THR A 242 -19.14 12.29 -7.26
C THR A 242 -20.65 12.12 -7.52
N ASN A 243 -21.05 12.01 -8.80
CA ASN A 243 -22.44 11.73 -9.19
C ASN A 243 -22.74 10.22 -9.27
N GLY A 244 -21.70 9.38 -9.19
CA GLY A 244 -21.84 7.93 -9.19
C GLY A 244 -22.44 7.41 -7.89
N PRO A 245 -22.83 6.13 -7.84
CA PRO A 245 -23.18 5.46 -6.59
C PRO A 245 -22.06 5.61 -5.57
N LEU A 246 -22.40 6.01 -4.34
CA LEU A 246 -21.46 5.98 -3.23
C LEU A 246 -21.14 4.53 -2.89
N ILE A 247 -19.85 4.18 -2.93
CA ILE A 247 -19.30 2.89 -2.56
C ILE A 247 -19.04 2.86 -1.05
N ALA A 248 -18.40 3.90 -0.53
CA ALA A 248 -18.01 3.96 0.88
C ALA A 248 -17.84 5.40 1.38
N SER A 249 -17.96 5.60 2.69
CA SER A 249 -17.69 6.88 3.36
C SER A 249 -17.09 6.62 4.74
N VAL A 250 -15.93 7.23 5.00
CA VAL A 250 -15.16 6.98 6.24
C VAL A 250 -14.85 8.28 6.95
N THR A 251 -14.85 8.24 8.29
CA THR A 251 -14.57 9.38 9.18
C THR A 251 -14.04 8.87 10.52
N GLY A 252 -13.37 9.71 11.30
CA GLY A 252 -12.74 9.32 12.57
C GLY A 252 -11.34 8.75 12.34
N PHE A 253 -11.00 7.62 12.99
CA PHE A 253 -9.65 7.06 12.93
C PHE A 253 -9.64 5.52 12.96
N SER A 254 -8.71 4.90 12.23
CA SER A 254 -8.54 3.44 12.12
C SER A 254 -7.80 2.77 13.28
N ASN A 255 -7.04 3.53 14.08
CA ASN A 255 -6.08 2.97 15.05
C ASN A 255 -5.10 1.93 14.43
N GLY A 256 -4.65 2.15 13.19
CA GLY A 256 -3.76 1.21 12.48
C GLY A 256 -4.37 -0.16 12.21
N GLN A 257 -5.70 -0.25 12.10
CA GLN A 257 -6.39 -1.46 11.65
C GLN A 257 -6.89 -1.25 10.21
N PRO A 258 -6.17 -1.77 9.21
CA PRO A 258 -6.53 -1.57 7.82
C PRO A 258 -7.78 -2.37 7.42
N PHE A 259 -8.44 -1.94 6.36
CA PHE A 259 -9.55 -2.64 5.72
C PHE A 259 -9.59 -2.35 4.22
N VAL A 260 -10.34 -3.16 3.47
CA VAL A 260 -10.42 -3.06 2.01
C VAL A 260 -11.80 -2.54 1.59
N ILE A 261 -11.79 -1.65 0.60
CA ILE A 261 -12.95 -1.18 -0.14
C ILE A 261 -12.86 -1.77 -1.55
N GLN A 262 -13.88 -2.47 -2.02
CA GLN A 262 -13.89 -3.06 -3.36
C GLN A 262 -14.93 -2.40 -4.27
N SER A 263 -14.60 -2.31 -5.56
CA SER A 263 -15.47 -1.75 -6.60
C SER A 263 -15.40 -2.57 -7.88
N ASP A 264 -16.57 -2.96 -8.42
CA ASP A 264 -16.69 -3.59 -9.75
C ASP A 264 -16.81 -2.56 -10.89
N ALA A 265 -16.85 -1.26 -10.56
CA ALA A 265 -16.84 -0.18 -11.53
C ALA A 265 -15.47 -0.08 -12.22
N GLN A 266 -15.47 0.40 -13.46
CA GLN A 266 -14.26 0.64 -14.26
C GLN A 266 -13.35 1.74 -13.70
N ALA A 267 -13.87 2.54 -12.77
CA ALA A 267 -13.12 3.60 -12.12
C ALA A 267 -13.73 3.90 -10.75
N VAL A 268 -12.93 4.46 -9.85
CA VAL A 268 -13.35 4.92 -8.53
C VAL A 268 -12.93 6.36 -8.32
N THR A 269 -13.86 7.22 -7.89
CA THR A 269 -13.54 8.57 -7.44
C THR A 269 -13.44 8.62 -5.93
N VAL A 270 -12.27 8.99 -5.44
CA VAL A 270 -12.03 9.35 -4.03
C VAL A 270 -12.32 10.84 -3.88
N GLN A 271 -13.09 11.21 -2.87
CA GLN A 271 -13.37 12.60 -2.49
C GLN A 271 -12.99 12.81 -1.03
N PHE A 272 -12.13 13.79 -0.76
CA PHE A 272 -11.74 14.17 0.59
C PHE A 272 -12.31 15.56 0.94
N ILE A 273 -13.12 15.62 2.00
CA ILE A 273 -13.75 16.84 2.49
C ILE A 273 -13.25 17.14 3.89
N THR A 274 -12.78 18.36 4.11
CA THR A 274 -12.28 18.82 5.42
C THR A 274 -12.99 20.08 5.91
N SER A 275 -13.11 20.18 7.24
CA SER A 275 -13.71 21.28 7.97
C SER A 275 -12.69 22.40 8.26
N GLY A 276 -13.15 23.48 8.90
CA GLY A 276 -12.31 24.60 9.30
C GLY A 276 -11.64 24.46 10.67
N PHE A 277 -11.81 23.33 11.37
CA PHE A 277 -11.44 23.18 12.78
C PHE A 277 -10.22 22.30 12.99
N VAL A 278 -10.41 20.98 13.11
CA VAL A 278 -9.35 20.04 13.51
C VAL A 278 -8.70 19.48 12.25
N GLN A 279 -7.37 19.53 12.20
CA GLN A 279 -6.56 18.81 11.23
C GLN A 279 -5.78 17.74 11.97
N GLN A 280 -5.54 16.61 11.31
CA GLN A 280 -4.85 15.44 11.84
C GLN A 280 -3.94 14.89 10.73
N ALA A 281 -3.29 13.76 11.00
CA ALA A 281 -2.34 13.11 10.08
C ALA A 281 -2.94 12.63 8.75
N GLY A 282 -4.27 12.67 8.57
CA GLY A 282 -4.90 12.44 7.28
C GLY A 282 -5.10 10.99 6.95
N PHE A 283 -4.74 10.56 5.74
CA PHE A 283 -4.96 9.19 5.32
C PHE A 283 -3.87 8.69 4.38
N GLU A 284 -3.68 7.38 4.42
CA GLU A 284 -2.97 6.62 3.41
C GLU A 284 -3.91 5.52 2.90
N LEU A 285 -4.11 5.50 1.59
CA LEU A 285 -4.74 4.38 0.92
C LEU A 285 -3.86 3.87 -0.20
N THR A 286 -3.99 2.59 -0.51
CA THR A 286 -3.43 2.00 -1.71
C THR A 286 -4.55 1.43 -2.57
N TRP A 287 -4.30 1.27 -3.86
CA TRP A 287 -5.21 0.52 -4.72
C TRP A 287 -4.46 -0.53 -5.53
N LEU A 288 -5.19 -1.57 -5.91
CA LEU A 288 -4.75 -2.62 -6.82
C LEU A 288 -5.94 -3.13 -7.64
N CYS A 289 -5.75 -3.25 -8.95
CA CYS A 289 -6.69 -3.92 -9.83
C CYS A 289 -6.58 -5.45 -9.72
N SER A 290 -7.71 -6.13 -9.81
CA SER A 290 -7.77 -7.57 -9.99
C SER A 290 -8.47 -7.93 -11.30
N PRO A 291 -7.96 -8.91 -12.07
CA PRO A 291 -8.68 -9.47 -13.20
C PRO A 291 -9.83 -10.39 -12.76
N LEU A 292 -9.97 -10.66 -11.45
CA LEU A 292 -11.08 -11.41 -10.86
C LEU A 292 -12.19 -10.45 -10.40
N ALA A 293 -13.42 -10.95 -10.38
CA ALA A 293 -14.54 -10.19 -9.81
C ALA A 293 -14.33 -9.99 -8.30
N CYS A 294 -14.85 -8.87 -7.77
CA CYS A 294 -14.82 -8.60 -6.34
C CYS A 294 -15.52 -9.71 -5.54
N ASP A 295 -15.00 -10.03 -4.36
CA ASP A 295 -15.50 -11.07 -3.47
C ASP A 295 -16.25 -10.51 -2.24
N GLY A 296 -16.27 -9.19 -2.08
CA GLY A 296 -16.92 -8.49 -0.97
C GLY A 296 -18.43 -8.29 -1.12
N THR A 297 -19.05 -7.85 -0.02
CA THR A 297 -20.49 -7.65 0.14
C THR A 297 -20.87 -6.17 0.08
N SER A 298 -22.03 -5.91 -0.52
CA SER A 298 -22.65 -4.58 -0.58
C SER A 298 -24.16 -4.70 -0.52
N PHE A 299 -24.90 -3.60 -0.39
CA PHE A 299 -26.35 -3.65 -0.57
C PHE A 299 -26.78 -4.17 -1.96
N GLY A 300 -25.93 -4.06 -2.99
CA GLY A 300 -26.15 -4.62 -4.32
C GLY A 300 -25.79 -6.11 -4.45
N ASN A 301 -24.96 -6.63 -3.53
CA ASN A 301 -24.48 -8.01 -3.49
C ASN A 301 -24.53 -8.57 -2.06
N ALA A 302 -25.67 -8.43 -1.39
CA ALA A 302 -25.81 -8.83 0.01
C ALA A 302 -25.88 -10.36 0.14
N ILE A 303 -25.33 -10.90 1.24
CA ILE A 303 -25.38 -12.35 1.52
C ILE A 303 -26.83 -12.76 1.80
N PRO A 304 -27.42 -13.68 1.02
CA PRO A 304 -28.81 -14.09 1.23
C PRO A 304 -28.95 -14.98 2.47
N ILE A 305 -29.92 -14.64 3.33
CA ILE A 305 -30.38 -15.49 4.43
C ILE A 305 -31.61 -16.27 3.93
N SER A 306 -31.45 -17.57 3.73
CA SER A 306 -32.46 -18.43 3.09
C SER A 306 -33.64 -18.82 3.98
N GLY A 307 -33.65 -18.43 5.26
CA GLY A 307 -34.72 -18.72 6.21
C GLY A 307 -34.25 -18.80 7.66
N LEU A 308 -35.20 -18.89 8.59
CA LEU A 308 -34.95 -19.01 10.03
C LEU A 308 -35.26 -20.42 10.55
N PRO A 309 -34.54 -20.91 11.59
CA PRO A 309 -33.41 -20.24 12.24
C PRO A 309 -32.16 -20.22 11.36
N PHE A 310 -31.39 -19.13 11.44
CA PHE A 310 -30.11 -18.98 10.77
C PHE A 310 -28.99 -19.05 11.81
N ASN A 311 -27.97 -19.87 11.59
CA ASN A 311 -26.80 -19.93 12.47
C ASN A 311 -25.58 -20.36 11.66
N GLN A 312 -24.73 -19.39 11.32
CA GLN A 312 -23.51 -19.62 10.54
C GLN A 312 -22.32 -18.88 11.15
N THR A 313 -21.12 -19.40 10.93
CA THR A 313 -19.85 -18.87 11.44
C THR A 313 -18.85 -18.72 10.30
N GLY A 314 -17.82 -17.90 10.50
CA GLY A 314 -16.73 -17.75 9.54
C GLY A 314 -16.92 -16.58 8.58
N PHE A 315 -17.86 -15.68 8.89
CA PHE A 315 -17.94 -14.38 8.22
C PHE A 315 -16.82 -13.48 8.71
N THR A 316 -16.44 -12.50 7.89
CA THR A 316 -15.42 -11.52 8.23
C THR A 316 -15.77 -10.19 7.59
N THR A 317 -15.59 -9.08 8.31
CA THR A 317 -15.66 -7.75 7.70
C THR A 317 -14.35 -7.37 7.00
N CYS A 318 -13.29 -8.20 7.07
CA CYS A 318 -11.96 -7.81 6.57
C CYS A 318 -11.86 -7.63 5.05
N ASN A 319 -12.82 -8.17 4.31
CA ASN A 319 -12.85 -8.08 2.85
C ASN A 319 -13.94 -7.13 2.35
N ASP A 320 -14.65 -6.46 3.26
CA ASP A 320 -15.85 -5.69 2.92
C ASP A 320 -15.70 -4.20 3.25
N ALA A 321 -16.22 -3.35 2.37
CA ALA A 321 -16.30 -1.91 2.55
C ALA A 321 -17.45 -1.52 3.48
N SER A 322 -17.33 -0.39 4.21
CA SER A 322 -18.51 0.33 4.73
C SER A 322 -19.25 0.94 3.56
N ASN A 323 -20.52 0.60 3.32
CA ASN A 323 -21.19 0.90 2.05
C ASN A 323 -22.38 1.86 2.12
N PHE A 324 -22.48 2.66 3.19
CA PHE A 324 -23.42 3.79 3.26
C PHE A 324 -22.97 4.92 4.20
N ALA A 325 -22.94 6.17 3.68
CA ALA A 325 -22.46 7.36 4.40
C ALA A 325 -23.35 7.86 5.54
N GLU A 326 -24.67 7.73 5.39
CA GLU A 326 -25.63 8.18 6.39
C GLU A 326 -26.55 7.03 6.74
N THR A 327 -26.49 6.64 8.00
CA THR A 327 -27.33 5.58 8.54
C THR A 327 -28.69 6.14 8.99
N PRO A 328 -29.82 5.48 8.65
CA PRO A 328 -31.10 5.80 9.28
C PRO A 328 -31.10 5.43 10.78
N CYS A 329 -30.08 4.71 11.25
CA CYS A 329 -29.86 4.42 12.65
C CYS A 329 -29.12 5.59 13.32
N ASN A 330 -29.84 6.46 14.02
CA ASN A 330 -29.23 7.58 14.74
C ASN A 330 -28.12 7.10 15.69
N GLN A 331 -26.93 7.70 15.59
CA GLN A 331 -25.78 7.48 16.50
C GLN A 331 -25.30 6.02 16.56
N ALA A 332 -24.85 5.46 15.43
CA ALA A 332 -24.22 4.15 15.34
C ALA A 332 -22.72 4.24 14.95
N PRO A 333 -21.80 4.61 15.87
CA PRO A 333 -20.39 4.75 15.54
C PRO A 333 -19.75 3.47 14.98
N PHE A 334 -20.25 2.29 15.36
CA PHE A 334 -19.75 0.99 14.88
C PHE A 334 -19.88 0.81 13.35
N LEU A 335 -20.72 1.61 12.67
CA LEU A 335 -20.87 1.61 11.21
C LEU A 335 -19.77 2.44 10.49
N ASN A 336 -18.90 3.14 11.22
CA ASN A 336 -17.83 3.95 10.63
C ASN A 336 -16.66 3.11 10.08
N GLY A 337 -16.68 1.79 10.26
CA GLY A 337 -15.67 0.88 9.75
C GLY A 337 -16.27 -0.21 8.87
N PRO A 338 -15.46 -1.19 8.43
CA PRO A 338 -15.88 -2.20 7.46
C PRO A 338 -17.07 -3.03 7.95
N GLU A 339 -17.96 -3.41 7.03
CA GLU A 339 -19.23 -4.07 7.37
C GLU A 339 -19.60 -5.19 6.40
N VAL A 340 -20.31 -6.20 6.89
CA VAL A 340 -20.93 -7.23 6.05
C VAL A 340 -22.42 -6.98 5.95
N VAL A 341 -22.97 -7.03 4.73
CA VAL A 341 -24.40 -6.86 4.49
C VAL A 341 -25.06 -8.20 4.16
N PHE A 342 -26.07 -8.56 4.94
CA PHE A 342 -26.96 -9.69 4.68
C PHE A 342 -28.33 -9.19 4.21
N ALA A 343 -28.96 -9.91 3.30
CA ALA A 343 -30.34 -9.70 2.89
C ALA A 343 -31.21 -10.86 3.37
N TYR A 344 -32.28 -10.54 4.10
CA TYR A 344 -33.24 -11.50 4.61
C TYR A 344 -34.64 -11.22 4.06
N GLU A 345 -35.22 -12.21 3.38
CA GLU A 345 -36.60 -12.14 2.87
C GLU A 345 -37.57 -12.62 3.94
N SER A 346 -38.31 -11.68 4.55
CA SER A 346 -39.35 -11.99 5.53
C SER A 346 -40.68 -12.27 4.84
N SER A 347 -41.37 -13.32 5.27
CA SER A 347 -42.79 -13.54 4.93
C SER A 347 -43.76 -12.67 5.72
N GLY A 348 -43.28 -11.93 6.73
CA GLY A 348 -44.10 -11.18 7.68
C GLY A 348 -44.55 -11.99 8.90
N ASP A 349 -45.27 -11.33 9.79
CA ASP A 349 -45.97 -11.84 10.99
C ASP A 349 -45.12 -12.40 12.16
N TYR A 350 -43.82 -12.11 12.24
CA TYR A 350 -43.00 -12.49 13.40
C TYR A 350 -41.91 -11.47 13.74
N CYS A 351 -41.29 -11.67 14.91
CA CYS A 351 -40.10 -10.97 15.35
C CYS A 351 -38.96 -11.96 15.53
N ALA A 352 -37.72 -11.49 15.55
CA ALA A 352 -36.56 -12.36 15.76
C ALA A 352 -35.49 -11.72 16.66
N ASN A 353 -34.72 -12.58 17.32
CA ASN A 353 -33.47 -12.19 17.96
C ASN A 353 -32.34 -12.35 16.94
N VAL A 354 -31.51 -11.33 16.81
CA VAL A 354 -30.32 -11.33 15.96
C VAL A 354 -29.10 -11.14 16.83
N MET A 355 -28.14 -12.05 16.71
CA MET A 355 -26.96 -12.10 17.57
C MET A 355 -25.70 -12.37 16.75
N VAL A 356 -24.72 -11.47 16.91
CA VAL A 356 -23.34 -11.62 16.46
C VAL A 356 -22.57 -12.38 17.55
N THR A 357 -21.77 -13.36 17.14
CA THR A 357 -21.00 -14.23 18.04
C THR A 357 -19.54 -14.31 17.60
N GLY A 358 -18.63 -14.52 18.55
CA GLY A 358 -17.19 -14.70 18.25
C GLY A 358 -16.46 -13.46 17.72
N ALA A 359 -17.12 -12.30 17.68
CA ALA A 359 -16.55 -11.06 17.17
C ALA A 359 -15.67 -10.35 18.19
N THR A 360 -14.76 -9.51 17.69
CA THR A 360 -13.98 -8.57 18.51
C THR A 360 -14.90 -7.54 19.20
N PRO A 361 -14.47 -6.94 20.33
CA PRO A 361 -15.23 -5.88 20.99
C PRO A 361 -15.59 -4.73 20.03
N ASN A 362 -16.71 -4.06 20.31
CA ASN A 362 -17.28 -2.97 19.50
C ASN A 362 -17.83 -3.39 18.12
N THR A 363 -17.94 -4.70 17.86
CA THR A 363 -18.70 -5.19 16.71
C THR A 363 -20.19 -5.02 16.96
N GLY A 364 -20.80 -4.14 16.19
CA GLY A 364 -22.21 -3.83 16.28
C GLY A 364 -23.04 -4.45 15.16
N ILE A 365 -24.34 -4.25 15.28
CA ILE A 365 -25.32 -4.66 14.28
C ILE A 365 -26.34 -3.56 14.06
N ALA A 366 -26.72 -3.34 12.79
CA ALA A 366 -27.84 -2.50 12.39
C ALA A 366 -28.80 -3.30 11.50
N ILE A 367 -30.10 -3.06 11.64
CA ILE A 367 -31.13 -3.78 10.88
C ILE A 367 -32.07 -2.77 10.24
N LEU A 368 -32.21 -2.85 8.92
CA LEU A 368 -32.95 -1.93 8.08
C LEU A 368 -34.09 -2.66 7.36
N ASN A 369 -35.22 -1.98 7.13
CA ASN A 369 -36.34 -2.50 6.34
C ASN A 369 -36.27 -2.09 4.85
N GLY A 370 -35.10 -1.65 4.39
CA GLY A 370 -34.88 -1.17 3.03
C GLY A 370 -33.45 -0.70 2.83
N LEU A 371 -33.13 -0.32 1.59
CA LEU A 371 -31.82 0.20 1.21
C LEU A 371 -31.55 1.56 1.88
N PRO A 372 -30.33 1.84 2.38
CA PRO A 372 -29.97 3.17 2.87
C PRO A 372 -30.25 4.26 1.84
N GLY A 373 -30.75 5.41 2.28
CA GLY A 373 -31.10 6.54 1.42
C GLY A 373 -32.37 6.37 0.57
N ALA A 374 -32.96 5.17 0.49
CA ALA A 374 -34.25 4.99 -0.17
C ALA A 374 -35.40 5.61 0.65
N PRO A 375 -36.40 6.26 0.00
CA PRO A 375 -37.54 6.82 0.72
C PRO A 375 -38.29 5.76 1.53
N GLY A 376 -38.46 5.99 2.83
CA GLY A 376 -39.19 5.09 3.72
C GLY A 376 -38.34 4.04 4.42
N THR A 377 -37.02 3.97 4.15
CA THR A 377 -36.11 3.12 4.91
C THR A 377 -36.01 3.59 6.36
N GLN A 378 -36.14 2.64 7.29
CA GLN A 378 -36.11 2.83 8.72
C GLN A 378 -35.09 1.88 9.35
N CYS A 379 -34.44 2.37 10.41
CA CYS A 379 -33.67 1.53 11.31
C CYS A 379 -34.61 0.82 12.28
N LEU A 380 -34.74 -0.50 12.16
CA LEU A 380 -35.57 -1.31 13.05
C LEU A 380 -34.86 -1.60 14.37
N ALA A 381 -33.56 -1.85 14.31
CA ALA A 381 -32.76 -2.11 15.49
C ALA A 381 -31.29 -1.74 15.23
N GLN A 382 -30.61 -1.34 16.30
CA GLN A 382 -29.18 -1.18 16.34
C GLN A 382 -28.62 -1.63 17.70
N SER A 383 -27.41 -2.15 17.71
CA SER A 383 -26.73 -2.53 18.95
C SER A 383 -25.23 -2.55 18.76
N ALA A 384 -24.49 -1.78 19.57
CA ALA A 384 -23.03 -1.74 19.54
C ALA A 384 -22.35 -3.01 20.08
N ASN A 385 -23.12 -3.92 20.68
CA ASN A 385 -22.64 -5.20 21.21
C ASN A 385 -23.08 -6.40 20.34
N GLY A 386 -23.60 -6.12 19.14
CA GLY A 386 -23.99 -7.17 18.19
C GLY A 386 -25.23 -7.97 18.60
N MET A 387 -26.05 -7.49 19.53
CA MET A 387 -27.25 -8.19 19.99
C MET A 387 -28.49 -7.30 19.88
N ALA A 388 -29.44 -7.71 19.03
CA ALA A 388 -30.75 -7.09 18.87
C ALA A 388 -31.84 -8.11 19.16
N THR A 389 -32.77 -7.79 20.05
CA THR A 389 -33.82 -8.71 20.51
C THR A 389 -35.20 -8.25 20.06
N ALA A 390 -36.09 -9.20 19.74
CA ALA A 390 -37.46 -8.92 19.30
C ALA A 390 -37.54 -7.88 18.16
N VAL A 391 -36.63 -8.00 17.19
CA VAL A 391 -36.59 -7.16 15.99
C VAL A 391 -37.84 -7.43 15.16
N ASP A 392 -38.51 -6.37 14.74
CA ASP A 392 -39.79 -6.42 14.04
C ASP A 392 -39.62 -6.78 12.55
N PHE A 393 -40.02 -8.00 12.18
CA PHE A 393 -40.06 -8.50 10.80
C PHE A 393 -41.49 -8.76 10.34
N GLN A 394 -42.48 -8.07 10.92
CA GLN A 394 -43.89 -8.35 10.70
C GLN A 394 -44.40 -7.98 9.29
N ASP A 395 -43.75 -7.04 8.61
CA ASP A 395 -44.07 -6.74 7.22
C ASP A 395 -43.34 -7.72 6.29
N ALA A 396 -44.02 -8.17 5.23
CA ALA A 396 -43.38 -8.97 4.21
C ALA A 396 -42.44 -8.11 3.34
N GLY A 397 -41.23 -8.58 3.10
CA GLY A 397 -40.24 -7.87 2.29
C GLY A 397 -38.79 -8.18 2.65
N THR A 398 -37.87 -7.50 1.96
CA THR A 398 -36.42 -7.63 2.17
C THR A 398 -35.97 -6.74 3.33
N TYR A 399 -35.25 -7.35 4.26
CA TYR A 399 -34.58 -6.69 5.36
C TYR A 399 -33.08 -6.81 5.22
N TYR A 400 -32.34 -5.78 5.61
CA TYR A 400 -30.89 -5.76 5.56
C TYR A 400 -30.33 -5.82 6.97
N ILE A 401 -29.43 -6.76 7.21
CA ILE A 401 -28.72 -6.93 8.47
C ILE A 401 -27.27 -6.57 8.20
N VAL A 402 -26.78 -5.55 8.89
CA VAL A 402 -25.44 -5.00 8.72
C VAL A 402 -24.64 -5.28 9.98
N VAL A 403 -23.49 -5.95 9.85
CA VAL A 403 -22.56 -6.21 10.96
C VAL A 403 -21.28 -5.44 10.69
N ALA A 404 -20.90 -4.54 11.58
CA ALA A 404 -19.77 -3.63 11.37
C ALA A 404 -18.95 -3.41 12.64
N ASN A 405 -17.71 -2.96 12.48
CA ASN A 405 -16.86 -2.55 13.60
C ASN A 405 -16.08 -1.28 13.24
N ALA A 406 -16.23 -0.24 14.06
CA ALA A 406 -15.60 1.08 13.84
C ALA A 406 -14.08 1.06 13.89
N LEU A 407 -13.50 0.05 14.55
CA LEU A 407 -12.07 0.00 14.86
C LEU A 407 -11.32 -0.93 13.91
N GLY A 408 -11.85 -1.16 12.71
CA GLY A 408 -11.28 -2.07 11.71
C GLY A 408 -12.02 -3.40 11.63
N CYS A 409 -11.36 -4.41 11.05
CA CYS A 409 -12.07 -5.62 10.68
C CYS A 409 -12.23 -6.66 11.81
N THR A 410 -13.20 -7.56 11.65
CA THR A 410 -13.54 -8.58 12.65
C THR A 410 -14.10 -9.85 12.01
N GLY A 411 -13.70 -11.01 12.52
CA GLY A 411 -14.32 -12.29 12.20
C GLY A 411 -15.50 -12.57 13.12
N PHE A 412 -16.60 -13.13 12.63
CA PHE A 412 -17.80 -13.36 13.42
C PHE A 412 -18.67 -14.54 12.94
N GLY A 413 -19.63 -14.91 13.78
CA GLY A 413 -20.79 -15.72 13.41
C GLY A 413 -22.08 -14.94 13.62
N LEU A 414 -23.12 -15.30 12.86
CA LEU A 414 -24.43 -14.66 12.91
C LEU A 414 -25.50 -15.71 13.21
N SER A 415 -26.31 -15.44 14.24
CA SER A 415 -27.45 -16.25 14.65
C SER A 415 -28.73 -15.42 14.60
N ILE A 416 -29.77 -15.93 13.95
CA ILE A 416 -31.11 -15.34 13.91
C ILE A 416 -32.13 -16.40 14.30
N THR A 417 -32.94 -16.11 15.31
CA THR A 417 -33.97 -17.03 15.82
C THR A 417 -35.27 -16.30 16.05
N GLU A 418 -36.40 -16.91 15.65
CA GLU A 418 -37.73 -16.34 15.93
C GLU A 418 -37.93 -16.07 17.42
N ALA A 419 -38.64 -14.99 17.71
CA ALA A 419 -38.92 -14.48 19.03
C ALA A 419 -40.35 -13.92 19.10
N ALA A 420 -40.90 -13.83 20.31
CA ALA A 420 -42.16 -13.13 20.50
C ALA A 420 -41.96 -11.63 20.23
N CYS A 421 -42.85 -11.03 19.44
CA CYS A 421 -42.89 -9.59 19.28
C CYS A 421 -43.20 -8.91 20.62
N SER A 422 -42.44 -7.87 20.95
CA SER A 422 -42.74 -7.04 22.12
C SER A 422 -44.10 -6.36 21.94
N LEU A 423 -45.04 -6.64 22.84
CA LEU A 423 -46.35 -5.99 22.85
C LEU A 423 -46.17 -4.49 23.13
N ASN A 424 -46.73 -3.64 22.26
CA ASN A 424 -46.79 -2.20 22.51
C ASN A 424 -47.54 -1.92 23.83
N PRO A 425 -46.97 -1.17 24.79
CA PRO A 425 -47.63 -0.86 26.07
C PRO A 425 -48.97 -0.12 25.94
N SER A 426 -49.32 0.41 24.77
CA SER A 426 -50.55 1.17 24.56
C SER A 426 -51.85 0.34 24.48
N LEU A 427 -51.80 -0.97 24.71
CA LEU A 427 -52.97 -1.85 24.72
C LEU A 427 -53.17 -2.58 26.06
N GLN A 428 -52.84 -1.93 27.18
CA GLN A 428 -53.41 -2.28 28.48
C GLN A 428 -54.23 -1.11 29.03
N GLY A 429 -55.56 -1.21 28.88
CA GLY A 429 -56.58 -0.70 29.82
C GLY A 429 -56.77 0.80 29.92
#